data_AF-A0A6L9SUE7-F1
#
_entry.id   AF-A0A6L9SUE7-F1
#
_cell.length_a   1.000
_cell.length_b   1.000
_cell.length_c   1.000
_cell.angle_alpha   90.00
_cell.angle_beta   90.00
_cell.angle_gamma   90.00
#
_symmetry.space_group_name_H-M   'P 1'
#
loop_
_entity.id
_entity.type
_entity.pdbx_description
1 polymer ?
#
loop_
_entity_poly.entity_id
_entity_poly.type
_entity_poly.pdbx_seq_one_letter_code
_entity_poly.pdbx_strand_id
1 'polypeptide(L)'
;MDLLRIIRKYVISVIVTFVLVFAAVCAYTLLTPPKYTATSQVFATFSASSSSSGTQDNYNDINNAGTYISNQIKSYPTLATTEAVLQPVIDELGLSTSVAQLGQQLTVTNPTDTAFVNISVEDTNAKEAASIANAVAKSMKTVVEDSLYSSDKKSPVTLSVVQQAQEPESPSSPKIPLNMAIGIVGGLIVGVIVALLKDLFSTRIEEAFELQEYIDAPIMGRIPEDDLLKGEVPVIIAKPSSPIAEEYRRIRTNLSFTAPVEGTGSRLIVMTSTSPSEGKTTSSVNIAVSLAENGAKVLLIDADLRHPSVANRLGLEGNAGLTHVLSGQASVKDVVQRYWKPNLHIMPAGPKPPNASALLNSQTMKELLKQALTQYDYVLVDTSPLVVANDASVFGAMGNGIVIVAGRDVTDKRDLRDITAQLGNIDISVIGFIFNYAKDSKKDYAHKYDSYYYYDDDADSAKKKGAKNKKKRSNAQRSTARRAANRAAK
;
A
#
# COMPACT_ATOMS: atom_id res chain seq x y z
N MET A 1 -12.76 1.53 -6.89
CA MET A 1 -11.34 1.12 -6.76
C MET A 1 -10.57 2.26 -6.12
N ASP A 2 -10.47 2.23 -4.79
CA ASP A 2 -9.85 3.31 -4.02
C ASP A 2 -8.33 3.05 -3.96
N LEU A 3 -7.58 3.53 -4.96
CA LEU A 3 -6.14 3.25 -5.17
C LEU A 3 -5.30 3.44 -3.90
N LEU A 4 -5.64 4.45 -3.10
CA LEU A 4 -4.98 4.76 -1.83
C LEU A 4 -5.08 3.62 -0.81
N ARG A 5 -6.18 2.85 -0.81
CA ARG A 5 -6.37 1.72 0.10
C ARG A 5 -5.48 0.54 -0.28
N ILE A 6 -5.39 0.23 -1.58
CA ILE A 6 -4.53 -0.84 -2.10
C ILE A 6 -3.06 -0.52 -1.81
N ILE A 7 -2.65 0.73 -2.05
CA ILE A 7 -1.30 1.18 -1.71
C ILE A 7 -1.06 1.01 -0.21
N ARG A 8 -2.00 1.41 0.65
CA ARG A 8 -1.88 1.27 2.11
C ARG A 8 -1.77 -0.19 2.56
N LYS A 9 -2.52 -1.10 1.92
CA LYS A 9 -2.49 -2.54 2.18
C LYS A 9 -1.15 -3.17 1.82
N TYR A 10 -0.53 -2.74 0.72
CA TYR A 10 0.73 -3.30 0.20
C TYR A 10 1.93 -2.35 0.27
N VAL A 11 1.95 -1.38 1.22
CA VAL A 11 3.03 -0.38 1.37
C VAL A 11 4.41 -1.04 1.43
N ILE A 12 4.54 -2.14 2.17
CA ILE A 12 5.83 -2.84 2.31
C ILE A 12 6.30 -3.36 0.95
N SER A 13 5.39 -3.94 0.15
CA SER A 13 5.72 -4.39 -1.20
C SER A 13 6.12 -3.21 -2.10
N VAL A 14 5.40 -2.09 -2.04
CA VAL A 14 5.75 -0.87 -2.78
C VAL A 14 7.15 -0.37 -2.41
N ILE A 15 7.47 -0.29 -1.11
CA ILE A 15 8.79 0.17 -0.62
C ILE A 15 9.90 -0.78 -1.08
N VAL A 16 9.71 -2.09 -0.93
CA VAL A 16 10.73 -3.08 -1.34
C VAL A 16 11.00 -2.98 -2.84
N THR A 17 9.95 -2.92 -3.66
CA THR A 17 10.10 -2.77 -5.12
C THR A 17 10.76 -1.44 -5.48
N PHE A 18 10.37 -0.34 -4.82
CA PHE A 18 11.00 0.97 -5.01
C PHE A 18 12.50 0.93 -4.71
N VAL A 19 12.89 0.38 -3.56
CA VAL A 19 14.30 0.29 -3.15
C VAL A 19 15.10 -0.56 -4.14
N LEU A 20 14.55 -1.68 -4.61
CA LEU A 20 15.20 -2.53 -5.60
C LEU A 20 15.42 -1.82 -6.95
N VAL A 21 14.38 -1.17 -7.48
CA VAL A 21 14.47 -0.43 -8.75
C VAL A 21 15.43 0.75 -8.62
N PHE A 22 15.32 1.52 -7.54
CA PHE A 22 16.20 2.66 -7.28
C PHE A 22 17.66 2.22 -7.12
N ALA A 23 17.93 1.16 -6.37
CA ALA A 23 19.27 0.60 -6.22
C ALA A 23 19.84 0.12 -7.56
N ALA A 24 19.03 -0.51 -8.41
CA ALA A 24 19.44 -0.94 -9.75
C ALA A 24 19.81 0.25 -10.65
N VAL A 25 19.02 1.33 -10.64
CA VAL A 25 19.32 2.55 -11.41
C VAL A 25 20.57 3.26 -10.87
N CYS A 26 20.74 3.33 -9.55
CA CYS A 26 21.94 3.86 -8.92
C CYS A 26 23.19 3.05 -9.30
N ALA A 27 23.12 1.72 -9.20
CA ALA A 27 24.22 0.84 -9.59
C ALA A 27 24.56 1.01 -11.08
N TYR A 28 23.55 1.02 -11.96
CA TYR A 28 23.75 1.27 -13.39
C TYR A 28 24.42 2.63 -13.65
N THR A 29 23.98 3.67 -12.97
CA THR A 29 24.52 5.03 -13.13
C THR A 29 25.96 5.15 -12.62
N LEU A 30 26.31 4.48 -11.53
CA LEU A 30 27.66 4.54 -10.94
C LEU A 30 28.66 3.61 -11.65
N LEU A 31 28.20 2.53 -12.28
CA LEU A 31 29.03 1.58 -13.02
C LEU A 31 29.26 2.00 -14.48
N THR A 32 28.42 2.89 -15.02
CA THR A 32 28.60 3.40 -16.39
C THR A 32 29.80 4.35 -16.42
N PRO A 33 30.81 4.11 -17.29
CA PRO A 33 31.99 4.97 -17.35
C PRO A 33 31.61 6.41 -17.73
N PRO A 34 32.21 7.43 -17.09
CA PRO A 34 31.96 8.82 -17.43
C PRO A 34 32.44 9.10 -18.85
N LYS A 35 31.62 9.81 -19.62
CA LYS A 35 31.97 10.31 -20.94
C LYS A 35 32.03 11.82 -20.94
N TYR A 36 33.05 12.35 -21.58
CA TYR A 36 33.39 13.75 -21.66
C TYR A 36 33.24 14.20 -23.11
N THR A 37 32.53 15.31 -23.32
CA THR A 37 32.37 15.91 -24.64
C THR A 37 33.18 17.19 -24.70
N ALA A 38 34.11 17.29 -25.64
CA ALA A 38 34.88 18.51 -25.91
C ALA A 38 34.52 19.05 -27.30
N THR A 39 34.34 20.36 -27.43
CA THR A 39 33.88 20.98 -28.68
C THR A 39 34.86 22.05 -29.17
N SER A 40 35.33 21.90 -30.40
CA SER A 40 36.13 22.90 -31.13
C SER A 40 35.25 23.63 -32.14
N GLN A 41 35.45 24.93 -32.31
CA GLN A 41 34.62 25.78 -33.16
C GLN A 41 35.45 26.44 -34.27
N VAL A 42 35.02 26.21 -35.51
CA VAL A 42 35.69 26.72 -36.72
C VAL A 42 34.75 27.65 -37.47
N PHE A 43 35.27 28.78 -37.96
CA PHE A 43 34.53 29.76 -38.75
C PHE A 43 35.06 29.77 -40.18
N ALA A 44 34.14 29.66 -41.15
CA ALA A 44 34.46 29.69 -42.56
C ALA A 44 34.37 31.12 -43.11
N THR A 45 35.48 31.64 -43.64
CA THR A 45 35.52 32.92 -44.35
C THR A 45 35.85 32.72 -45.82
N PHE A 46 35.29 33.57 -46.68
CA PHE A 46 35.61 33.58 -48.10
C PHE A 46 36.71 34.60 -48.38
N SER A 47 37.80 34.14 -48.99
CA SER A 47 38.96 34.93 -49.37
C SER A 47 39.06 34.93 -50.89
N ALA A 48 38.51 35.95 -51.56
CA ALA A 48 38.74 36.13 -52.98
C ALA A 48 40.23 36.47 -53.21
N SER A 49 40.94 35.64 -53.97
CA SER A 49 42.31 35.95 -54.38
C SER A 49 42.26 37.12 -55.35
N SER A 50 42.47 38.34 -54.83
CA SER A 50 42.47 39.58 -55.59
C SER A 50 43.59 39.56 -56.63
N SER A 51 43.26 39.13 -57.84
CA SER A 51 44.06 39.36 -59.04
C SER A 51 43.79 40.80 -59.47
N SER A 52 44.82 41.62 -59.43
CA SER A 52 44.78 43.04 -59.78
C SER A 52 44.14 43.31 -61.14
N SER A 53 42.99 44.00 -61.18
CA SER A 53 42.75 45.22 -61.97
C SER A 53 41.26 45.59 -61.94
N GLY A 54 40.95 46.87 -61.72
CA GLY A 54 39.62 47.42 -62.00
C GLY A 54 38.67 47.50 -60.80
N THR A 55 38.59 48.68 -60.23
CA THR A 55 37.61 49.10 -59.24
C THR A 55 36.19 49.13 -59.85
N GLN A 56 35.50 47.98 -60.01
CA GLN A 56 34.03 47.97 -60.15
C GLN A 56 33.24 46.65 -60.01
N ASP A 57 33.82 45.50 -59.62
CA ASP A 57 33.07 44.22 -59.60
C ASP A 57 32.82 43.58 -58.20
N ASN A 58 33.12 44.29 -57.10
CA ASN A 58 33.12 43.70 -55.74
C ASN A 58 31.75 43.36 -55.12
N TYR A 59 30.61 43.78 -55.69
CA TYR A 59 29.28 43.50 -55.08
C TYR A 59 28.67 42.16 -55.47
N ASN A 60 28.92 41.67 -56.70
CA ASN A 60 28.41 40.37 -57.15
C ASN A 60 29.20 39.22 -56.52
N ASP A 61 30.50 39.41 -56.26
CA ASP A 61 31.34 38.41 -55.61
C ASP A 61 30.97 38.17 -54.14
N ILE A 62 30.49 39.18 -53.41
CA ILE A 62 30.06 39.04 -52.01
C ILE A 62 28.73 38.28 -51.89
N ASN A 63 27.76 38.55 -52.77
CA ASN A 63 26.48 37.83 -52.79
C ASN A 63 26.66 36.37 -53.22
N ASN A 64 27.54 36.11 -54.19
CA ASN A 64 27.92 34.76 -54.59
C ASN A 64 28.75 34.04 -53.49
N ALA A 65 29.63 34.76 -52.78
CA ALA A 65 30.39 34.21 -51.66
C ALA A 65 29.50 33.74 -50.50
N GLY A 66 28.45 34.52 -50.16
CA GLY A 66 27.51 34.16 -49.11
C GLY A 66 26.75 32.86 -49.41
N THR A 67 26.24 32.72 -50.64
CA THR A 67 25.57 31.47 -51.07
C THR A 67 26.54 30.31 -51.20
N TYR A 68 27.77 30.55 -51.65
CA TYR A 68 28.82 29.54 -51.76
C TYR A 68 29.24 28.99 -50.39
N ILE A 69 29.53 29.84 -49.40
CA ILE A 69 29.82 29.40 -48.03
C ILE A 69 28.63 28.63 -47.47
N SER A 70 27.40 29.15 -47.64
CA SER A 70 26.20 28.52 -47.09
C SER A 70 25.91 27.11 -47.65
N ASN A 71 26.34 26.83 -48.89
CA ASN A 71 26.19 25.51 -49.51
C ASN A 71 27.35 24.57 -49.16
N GLN A 72 28.59 25.08 -49.11
CA GLN A 72 29.76 24.27 -48.77
C GLN A 72 29.78 23.88 -47.29
N ILE A 73 29.35 24.78 -46.41
CA ILE A 73 29.34 24.52 -44.97
C ILE A 73 28.36 23.42 -44.56
N LYS A 74 27.35 23.15 -45.40
CA LYS A 74 26.43 22.01 -45.23
C LYS A 74 27.10 20.66 -45.53
N SER A 75 28.14 20.64 -46.36
CA SER A 75 28.90 19.43 -46.72
C SER A 75 30.05 19.12 -45.75
N TYR A 76 30.46 20.12 -44.97
CA TYR A 76 31.58 20.02 -44.01
C TYR A 76 31.38 19.01 -42.88
N PRO A 77 30.17 18.81 -42.31
CA PRO A 77 29.93 17.73 -41.36
C PRO A 77 30.24 16.33 -41.93
N THR A 78 29.84 16.08 -43.17
CA THR A 78 30.14 14.80 -43.85
C THR A 78 31.63 14.68 -44.16
N LEU A 79 32.27 15.77 -44.62
CA LEU A 79 33.70 15.79 -44.90
C LEU A 79 34.55 15.49 -43.65
N ALA A 80 34.17 16.04 -42.49
CA ALA A 80 34.89 15.83 -41.24
C ALA A 80 34.88 14.37 -40.76
N THR A 81 33.93 13.56 -41.24
CA THR A 81 33.85 12.12 -40.94
C THR A 81 34.58 11.23 -41.95
N THR A 82 35.21 11.82 -42.98
CA THR A 82 35.93 11.06 -44.01
C THR A 82 37.34 10.66 -43.57
N GLU A 83 37.86 9.60 -44.19
CA GLU A 83 39.23 9.12 -43.99
C GLU A 83 40.29 10.21 -44.24
N ALA A 84 40.04 11.12 -45.19
CA ALA A 84 40.94 12.22 -45.50
C ALA A 84 41.19 13.18 -44.32
N VAL A 85 40.21 13.32 -43.41
CA VAL A 85 40.32 14.20 -42.22
C VAL A 85 40.71 13.40 -40.98
N LEU A 86 40.18 12.18 -40.83
CA LEU A 86 40.36 11.38 -39.62
C LEU A 86 41.67 10.60 -39.57
N GLN A 87 42.20 10.13 -40.72
CA GLN A 87 43.44 9.35 -40.75
C GLN A 87 44.66 10.17 -40.26
N PRO A 88 44.87 11.43 -40.70
CA PRO A 88 45.96 12.25 -40.18
C PRO A 88 45.88 12.53 -38.68
N VAL A 89 44.66 12.58 -38.13
CA VAL A 89 44.43 12.80 -36.69
C VAL A 89 44.81 11.56 -35.88
N ILE A 90 44.47 10.36 -36.38
CA ILE A 90 44.86 9.09 -35.77
C ILE A 90 46.39 8.97 -35.75
N ASP A 91 47.05 9.31 -36.86
CA ASP A 91 48.50 9.24 -36.99
C ASP A 91 49.23 10.30 -36.14
N GLU A 92 48.72 11.54 -36.07
CA GLU A 92 49.32 12.64 -35.29
C GLU A 92 49.21 12.40 -33.77
N LEU A 93 48.07 11.86 -33.31
CA LEU A 93 47.81 11.61 -31.90
C LEU A 93 48.19 10.19 -31.44
N GLY A 94 48.59 9.31 -32.36
CA GLY A 94 48.97 7.93 -32.08
C GLY A 94 47.83 7.08 -31.50
N LEU A 95 46.60 7.33 -31.94
CA LEU A 95 45.40 6.67 -31.41
C LEU A 95 45.32 5.21 -31.86
N SER A 96 44.92 4.30 -30.97
CA SER A 96 44.70 2.88 -31.28
C SER A 96 43.31 2.58 -31.87
N THR A 97 42.62 3.61 -32.37
CA THR A 97 41.25 3.54 -32.90
C THR A 97 41.24 3.46 -34.42
N SER A 98 40.15 2.95 -35.00
CA SER A 98 39.91 2.97 -36.45
C SER A 98 39.13 4.22 -36.88
N VAL A 99 39.26 4.62 -38.15
CA VAL A 99 38.49 5.74 -38.74
C VAL A 99 36.98 5.60 -38.49
N ALA A 100 36.44 4.39 -38.58
CA ALA A 100 35.02 4.13 -38.34
C ALA A 100 34.61 4.34 -36.87
N GLN A 101 35.47 3.96 -35.92
CA GLN A 101 35.22 4.14 -34.49
C GLN A 101 35.34 5.61 -34.08
N LEU A 102 36.36 6.32 -34.60
CA LEU A 102 36.52 7.75 -34.38
C LEU A 102 35.35 8.55 -34.98
N GLY A 103 34.87 8.14 -36.15
CA GLY A 103 33.68 8.73 -36.78
C GLY A 103 32.40 8.57 -35.95
N GLN A 104 32.27 7.51 -35.14
CA GLN A 104 31.13 7.34 -34.22
C GLN A 104 31.23 8.19 -32.95
N GLN A 105 32.45 8.55 -32.53
CA GLN A 105 32.71 9.43 -31.39
C GLN A 105 32.62 10.92 -31.77
N LEU A 106 32.67 11.22 -33.07
CA LEU A 106 32.64 12.57 -33.62
C LEU A 106 31.20 12.99 -33.98
N THR A 107 30.76 14.12 -33.44
CA THR A 107 29.54 14.79 -33.84
C THR A 107 29.89 16.16 -34.41
N VAL A 108 29.72 16.33 -35.72
CA VAL A 108 29.95 17.63 -36.40
C VAL A 108 28.63 18.26 -36.77
N THR A 109 28.39 19.47 -36.32
CA THR A 109 27.14 20.21 -36.57
C THR A 109 27.43 21.60 -37.10
N ASN A 110 26.60 22.05 -38.05
CA ASN A 110 26.54 23.43 -38.49
C ASN A 110 25.24 24.04 -37.93
N PRO A 111 25.31 25.01 -37.00
CA PRO A 111 24.13 25.73 -36.53
C PRO A 111 23.46 26.49 -37.69
N THR A 112 22.12 26.49 -37.71
CA THR A 112 21.32 27.10 -38.79
C THR A 112 21.70 28.55 -39.05
N ASP A 113 21.86 28.90 -40.33
CA ASP A 113 22.24 30.25 -40.80
C ASP A 113 23.57 30.78 -40.25
N THR A 114 24.49 29.88 -39.88
CA THR A 114 25.84 30.28 -39.41
C THR A 114 26.96 29.76 -40.31
N ALA A 115 28.03 30.56 -40.38
CA ALA A 115 29.30 30.14 -40.96
C ALA A 115 30.19 29.36 -39.96
N PHE A 116 29.60 28.84 -38.86
CA PHE A 116 30.30 28.07 -37.84
C PHE A 116 30.15 26.56 -38.07
N VAL A 117 31.20 25.82 -37.76
CA VAL A 117 31.18 24.36 -37.65
C VAL A 117 31.62 23.98 -36.24
N ASN A 118 30.74 23.31 -35.52
CA ASN A 118 31.01 22.76 -34.19
C ASN A 118 31.47 21.32 -34.36
N ILE A 119 32.65 21.01 -33.83
CA ILE A 119 33.25 19.68 -33.87
C ILE A 119 33.29 19.17 -32.44
N SER A 120 32.37 18.29 -32.08
CA SER A 120 32.26 17.70 -30.74
C SER A 120 32.78 16.26 -30.75
N VAL A 121 33.64 15.91 -29.80
CA VAL A 121 34.16 14.54 -29.62
C VAL A 121 33.76 14.04 -28.25
N GLU A 122 33.17 12.83 -28.20
CA GLU A 122 32.81 12.14 -26.96
C GLU A 122 33.83 11.03 -26.63
N ASP A 123 34.55 11.15 -25.51
CA ASP A 123 35.53 10.15 -25.05
C ASP A 123 35.46 9.94 -23.52
N THR A 124 35.98 8.81 -23.05
CA THR A 124 36.17 8.46 -21.64
C THR A 124 37.23 9.33 -20.94
N ASN A 125 38.13 9.96 -21.69
CA ASN A 125 39.18 10.81 -21.17
C ASN A 125 39.01 12.27 -21.64
N ALA A 126 38.88 13.19 -20.68
CA ALA A 126 38.64 14.61 -20.96
C ALA A 126 39.76 15.26 -21.81
N LYS A 127 41.02 14.85 -21.58
CA LYS A 127 42.17 15.41 -22.30
C LYS A 127 42.27 14.90 -23.73
N GLU A 128 41.97 13.62 -23.95
CA GLU A 128 41.93 13.02 -25.28
C GLU A 128 40.78 13.61 -26.10
N ALA A 129 39.58 13.75 -25.53
CA ALA A 129 38.45 14.38 -26.21
C ALA A 129 38.80 15.80 -26.74
N ALA A 130 39.43 16.63 -25.90
CA ALA A 130 39.84 17.97 -26.30
C ALA A 130 40.96 17.97 -27.36
N SER A 131 41.93 17.07 -27.22
CA SER A 131 43.04 16.93 -28.17
C SER A 131 42.55 16.47 -29.55
N ILE A 132 41.66 15.48 -29.57
CA ILE A 132 41.04 14.95 -30.80
C ILE A 132 40.19 16.04 -31.46
N ALA A 133 39.34 16.75 -30.73
CA ALA A 133 38.51 17.81 -31.31
C ALA A 133 39.35 18.93 -31.95
N ASN A 134 40.45 19.32 -31.30
CA ASN A 134 41.37 20.33 -31.85
C ASN A 134 42.18 19.80 -33.06
N ALA A 135 42.63 18.54 -33.02
CA ALA A 135 43.33 17.92 -34.14
C ALA A 135 42.42 17.72 -35.35
N VAL A 136 41.15 17.34 -35.16
CA VAL A 136 40.15 17.28 -36.25
C VAL A 136 39.92 18.65 -36.84
N ALA A 137 39.80 19.71 -36.03
CA ALA A 137 39.66 21.08 -36.53
C ALA A 137 40.88 21.52 -37.38
N LYS A 138 42.09 21.15 -36.93
CA LYS A 138 43.35 21.44 -37.64
C LYS A 138 43.48 20.64 -38.95
N SER A 139 43.18 19.34 -38.92
CA SER A 139 43.20 18.45 -40.09
C SER A 139 42.16 18.90 -41.13
N MET A 140 40.95 19.23 -40.68
CA MET A 140 39.89 19.74 -41.52
C MET A 140 40.27 21.07 -42.18
N LYS A 141 40.95 21.97 -41.45
CA LYS A 141 41.52 23.19 -42.03
C LYS A 141 42.49 22.87 -43.17
N THR A 142 43.46 21.98 -42.95
CA THR A 142 44.43 21.58 -43.98
C THR A 142 43.76 20.95 -45.18
N VAL A 143 42.77 20.06 -44.99
CA VAL A 143 42.06 19.40 -46.09
C VAL A 143 41.26 20.41 -46.92
N VAL A 144 40.57 21.34 -46.27
CA VAL A 144 39.75 22.36 -46.96
C VAL A 144 40.60 23.44 -47.65
N GLU A 145 41.77 23.77 -47.10
CA GLU A 145 42.67 24.79 -47.65
C GLU A 145 43.60 24.25 -48.74
N ASP A 146 44.12 23.02 -48.58
CA ASP A 146 45.23 22.49 -49.40
C ASP A 146 44.89 21.29 -50.29
N SER A 147 43.94 20.40 -49.93
CA SER A 147 43.80 19.10 -50.61
C SER A 147 42.58 18.96 -51.52
N LEU A 148 41.55 19.81 -51.38
CA LEU A 148 40.37 19.78 -52.24
C LEU A 148 40.59 20.41 -53.63
N TYR A 149 41.71 21.10 -53.85
CA TYR A 149 41.99 21.81 -55.11
C TYR A 149 43.32 21.39 -55.71
N SER A 150 43.28 20.81 -56.91
CA SER A 150 44.48 20.56 -57.71
C SER A 150 44.95 21.85 -58.39
N SER A 151 46.24 22.15 -58.26
CA SER A 151 47.03 23.14 -59.02
C SER A 151 46.95 24.60 -58.56
N ASP A 152 48.02 25.05 -57.85
CA ASP A 152 48.52 26.43 -57.67
C ASP A 152 47.53 27.57 -57.30
N LYS A 153 46.27 27.27 -56.96
CA LYS A 153 45.27 28.23 -56.47
C LYS A 153 44.75 27.79 -55.11
N LYS A 154 45.01 28.62 -54.10
CA LYS A 154 44.50 28.43 -52.73
C LYS A 154 42.97 28.42 -52.72
N SER A 155 42.40 27.57 -51.88
CA SER A 155 40.96 27.52 -51.64
C SER A 155 40.41 28.92 -51.36
N PRO A 156 39.27 29.31 -51.98
CA PRO A 156 38.62 30.58 -51.66
C PRO A 156 37.92 30.54 -50.30
N VAL A 157 37.91 29.40 -49.59
CA VAL A 157 37.38 29.29 -48.23
C VAL A 157 38.50 28.98 -47.27
N THR A 158 38.70 29.86 -46.29
CA THR A 158 39.66 29.68 -45.19
C THR A 158 38.91 29.31 -43.93
N LEU A 159 39.39 28.28 -43.23
CA LEU A 159 38.83 27.84 -41.97
C LEU A 159 39.67 28.40 -40.82
N SER A 160 39.08 29.28 -40.02
CA SER A 160 39.73 29.83 -38.83
C SER A 160 39.19 29.14 -37.59
N VAL A 161 40.06 28.52 -36.79
CA VAL A 161 39.66 28.01 -35.47
C VAL A 161 39.41 29.22 -34.56
N VAL A 162 38.14 29.46 -34.25
CA VAL A 162 37.72 30.60 -33.42
C VAL A 162 37.75 30.24 -31.94
N GLN A 163 37.44 28.98 -31.62
CA GLN A 163 37.48 28.47 -30.25
C GLN A 163 38.10 27.09 -30.22
N GLN A 164 39.18 26.93 -29.44
CA GLN A 164 39.78 25.64 -29.17
C GLN A 164 38.93 24.87 -28.16
N ALA A 165 38.86 23.55 -28.32
CA ALA A 165 38.23 22.66 -27.36
C ALA A 165 39.01 22.72 -26.03
N GLN A 166 38.30 23.04 -24.96
CA GLN A 166 38.83 22.97 -23.59
C GLN A 166 38.51 21.61 -22.96
N GLU A 167 39.32 21.21 -22.00
CA GLU A 167 39.08 20.00 -21.20
C GLU A 167 37.80 20.21 -20.38
N PRO A 168 36.74 19.40 -20.61
CA PRO A 168 35.50 19.56 -19.87
C PRO A 168 35.69 19.18 -18.39
N GLU A 169 35.34 20.09 -17.48
CA GLU A 169 35.48 19.91 -16.03
C GLU A 169 34.50 18.88 -15.44
N SER A 170 33.40 18.58 -16.16
CA SER A 170 32.38 17.63 -15.71
C SER A 170 31.99 16.65 -16.82
N PRO A 171 31.67 15.39 -16.47
CA PRO A 171 31.25 14.40 -17.44
C PRO A 171 29.87 14.76 -18.02
N SER A 172 29.77 14.66 -19.34
CA SER A 172 28.52 14.87 -20.09
C SER A 172 27.51 13.72 -19.95
N SER A 173 27.99 12.52 -19.63
CA SER A 173 27.20 11.32 -19.36
C SER A 173 27.90 10.44 -18.33
N PRO A 174 27.17 9.75 -17.43
CA PRO A 174 25.72 9.81 -17.26
C PRO A 174 25.25 11.07 -16.54
N LYS A 175 24.07 11.58 -16.89
CA LYS A 175 23.43 12.71 -16.19
C LYS A 175 22.88 12.23 -14.85
N ILE A 176 23.74 12.21 -13.82
CA ILE A 176 23.43 11.66 -12.49
C ILE A 176 22.07 12.16 -11.96
N PRO A 177 21.77 13.48 -11.94
CA PRO A 177 20.50 13.97 -11.40
C PRO A 177 19.27 13.46 -12.18
N LEU A 178 19.39 13.37 -13.51
CA LEU A 178 18.31 12.88 -14.37
C LEU A 178 18.06 11.38 -14.15
N ASN A 179 19.13 10.57 -14.11
CA ASN A 179 19.00 9.14 -13.88
C ASN A 179 18.44 8.84 -12.48
N MET A 180 18.85 9.59 -11.45
CA MET A 180 18.27 9.47 -10.11
C MET A 180 16.77 9.83 -10.11
N ALA A 181 16.38 10.90 -10.81
CA ALA A 181 14.98 11.27 -10.95
C ALA A 181 14.16 10.16 -11.64
N ILE A 182 14.70 9.58 -12.72
CA ILE A 182 14.09 8.42 -13.41
C ILE A 182 13.97 7.22 -12.47
N GLY A 183 15.00 6.93 -11.67
CA GLY A 183 14.96 5.84 -10.69
C GLY A 183 13.89 6.03 -9.62
N ILE A 184 13.73 7.25 -9.11
CA ILE A 184 12.69 7.57 -8.12
C ILE A 184 11.29 7.42 -8.73
N VAL A 185 11.03 8.07 -9.86
CA VAL A 185 9.73 8.06 -10.52
C VAL A 185 9.38 6.65 -11.02
N GLY A 186 10.33 5.99 -11.69
CA GLY A 186 10.17 4.62 -12.19
C GLY A 186 9.97 3.61 -11.06
N GLY A 187 10.73 3.70 -9.98
CA GLY A 187 10.57 2.82 -8.82
C GLY A 187 9.20 2.94 -8.16
N LEU A 188 8.65 4.15 -8.06
CA LEU A 188 7.31 4.38 -7.52
C LEU A 188 6.22 3.81 -8.44
N ILE A 189 6.31 4.05 -9.75
CA ILE A 189 5.36 3.54 -10.74
C ILE A 189 5.34 2.01 -10.71
N VAL A 190 6.51 1.37 -10.77
CA VAL A 190 6.61 -0.10 -10.72
C VAL A 190 6.12 -0.64 -9.38
N GLY A 191 6.42 0.02 -8.26
CA GLY A 191 5.90 -0.36 -6.95
C GLY A 191 4.38 -0.35 -6.88
N VAL A 192 3.73 0.69 -7.42
CA VAL A 192 2.26 0.78 -7.48
C VAL A 192 1.68 -0.31 -8.38
N ILE A 193 2.28 -0.57 -9.55
CA ILE A 193 1.84 -1.65 -10.45
C ILE A 193 1.92 -3.01 -9.76
N VAL A 194 3.02 -3.30 -9.05
CA VAL A 194 3.18 -4.56 -8.30
C VAL A 194 2.14 -4.69 -7.19
N ALA A 195 1.84 -3.60 -6.46
CA ALA A 195 0.80 -3.60 -5.44
C ALA A 195 -0.60 -3.89 -6.03
N LEU A 196 -0.92 -3.28 -7.18
CA LEU A 196 -2.17 -3.53 -7.90
C LEU A 196 -2.27 -4.99 -8.38
N LEU A 197 -1.20 -5.52 -8.98
CA LEU A 197 -1.17 -6.92 -9.41
C LEU A 197 -1.38 -7.87 -8.23
N LYS A 198 -0.72 -7.61 -7.10
CA LYS A 198 -0.87 -8.43 -5.90
C LYS A 198 -2.30 -8.41 -5.35
N ASP A 199 -2.96 -7.25 -5.37
CA ASP A 199 -4.37 -7.15 -4.97
C ASP A 199 -5.31 -7.89 -5.93
N LEU A 200 -5.05 -7.80 -7.24
CA LEU A 200 -5.82 -8.50 -8.27
C LEU A 200 -5.74 -10.02 -8.14
N PHE A 201 -4.60 -10.55 -7.70
CA PHE A 201 -4.44 -11.99 -7.43
C PHE A 201 -4.89 -12.41 -6.02
N SER A 202 -5.28 -11.46 -5.16
CA SER A 202 -5.79 -11.77 -3.82
C SER A 202 -7.24 -12.23 -3.89
N THR A 203 -7.45 -13.55 -3.75
CA THR A 203 -8.80 -14.16 -3.77
C THR A 203 -9.50 -14.15 -2.41
N ARG A 204 -8.79 -13.82 -1.33
CA ARG A 204 -9.31 -13.87 0.04
C ARG A 204 -9.47 -12.47 0.64
N ILE A 205 -10.37 -12.36 1.60
CA ILE A 205 -10.58 -11.11 2.34
C ILE A 205 -9.40 -10.90 3.30
N GLU A 206 -8.70 -9.78 3.14
CA GLU A 206 -7.54 -9.43 3.99
C GLU A 206 -7.86 -8.30 4.98
N GLU A 207 -8.82 -7.45 4.65
CA GLU A 207 -9.17 -6.25 5.41
C GLU A 207 -10.68 -6.13 5.60
N ALA A 208 -11.10 -5.65 6.78
CA ALA A 208 -12.53 -5.62 7.14
C ALA A 208 -13.38 -4.76 6.21
N PHE A 209 -12.80 -3.70 5.63
CA PHE A 209 -13.54 -2.80 4.72
C PHE A 209 -13.92 -3.50 3.40
N GLU A 210 -13.19 -4.54 2.99
CA GLU A 210 -13.49 -5.28 1.76
C GLU A 210 -14.88 -5.95 1.86
N LEU A 211 -15.32 -6.34 3.07
CA LEU A 211 -16.66 -6.91 3.29
C LEU A 211 -17.78 -5.94 2.92
N GLN A 212 -17.58 -4.66 3.18
CA GLN A 212 -18.56 -3.60 2.91
C GLN A 212 -18.70 -3.30 1.41
N GLU A 213 -17.77 -3.78 0.58
CA GLU A 213 -17.88 -3.69 -0.88
C GLU A 213 -18.87 -4.71 -1.45
N TYR A 214 -19.14 -5.80 -0.72
CA TYR A 214 -20.09 -6.84 -1.12
C TYR A 214 -21.48 -6.61 -0.51
N ILE A 215 -21.53 -6.30 0.78
CA ILE A 215 -22.79 -6.08 1.51
C ILE A 215 -22.71 -4.77 2.27
N ASP A 216 -23.70 -3.91 2.07
CA ASP A 216 -23.85 -2.66 2.83
C ASP A 216 -24.33 -2.95 4.26
N ALA A 217 -23.42 -3.45 5.08
CA ALA A 217 -23.66 -3.77 6.47
C ALA A 217 -22.50 -3.28 7.36
N PRO A 218 -22.78 -2.88 8.61
CA PRO A 218 -21.76 -2.37 9.51
C PRO A 218 -20.82 -3.48 10.00
N ILE A 219 -19.55 -3.14 10.23
CA ILE A 219 -18.61 -4.01 10.93
C ILE A 219 -18.84 -3.85 12.43
N MET A 220 -19.41 -4.88 13.06
CA MET A 220 -19.75 -4.91 14.48
C MET A 220 -18.53 -5.04 15.38
N GLY A 221 -17.45 -5.64 14.89
CA GLY A 221 -16.21 -5.78 15.66
C GLY A 221 -15.08 -6.42 14.86
N ARG A 222 -13.87 -6.27 15.39
CA ARG A 222 -12.65 -6.88 14.85
C ARG A 222 -12.02 -7.72 15.94
N ILE A 223 -11.88 -9.01 15.69
CA ILE A 223 -11.31 -9.95 16.66
C ILE A 223 -9.90 -10.30 16.17
N PRO A 224 -8.84 -9.97 16.92
CA PRO A 224 -7.49 -10.33 16.54
C PRO A 224 -7.27 -11.84 16.70
N GLU A 225 -6.36 -12.39 15.90
CA GLU A 225 -5.93 -13.78 16.08
C GLU A 225 -5.11 -13.91 17.37
N ASP A 226 -5.54 -14.78 18.28
CA ASP A 226 -4.85 -15.00 19.56
C ASP A 226 -5.10 -16.41 20.12
N ASP A 227 -4.10 -16.95 20.80
CA ASP A 227 -4.14 -18.27 21.42
C ASP A 227 -5.14 -18.37 22.58
N LEU A 228 -5.51 -17.25 23.20
CA LEU A 228 -6.56 -17.20 24.21
C LEU A 228 -7.92 -17.66 23.67
N LEU A 229 -8.12 -17.60 22.35
CA LEU A 229 -9.31 -18.08 21.66
C LEU A 229 -9.21 -19.54 21.22
N LYS A 230 -8.22 -20.31 21.67
CA LYS A 230 -8.13 -21.76 21.37
C LYS A 230 -8.64 -22.66 22.49
N GLY A 231 -8.71 -22.15 23.73
CA GLY A 231 -9.15 -22.93 24.89
C GLY A 231 -10.67 -23.16 24.97
N GLU A 232 -11.05 -24.07 25.87
CA GLU A 232 -12.46 -24.43 26.17
C GLU A 232 -13.17 -23.42 27.07
N VAL A 233 -12.42 -22.53 27.71
CA VAL A 233 -13.00 -21.46 28.55
C VAL A 233 -13.10 -20.18 27.72
N PRO A 234 -14.29 -19.57 27.60
CA PRO A 234 -14.49 -18.28 26.94
C PRO A 234 -13.55 -17.20 27.50
N VAL A 235 -13.03 -16.32 26.62
CA VAL A 235 -11.98 -15.36 26.97
C VAL A 235 -12.42 -14.36 28.04
N ILE A 236 -13.70 -14.01 28.04
CA ILE A 236 -14.31 -13.11 29.04
C ILE A 236 -14.23 -13.70 30.45
N ILE A 237 -14.24 -15.04 30.56
CA ILE A 237 -14.12 -15.75 31.85
C ILE A 237 -12.65 -15.99 32.16
N ALA A 238 -11.88 -16.49 31.20
CA ALA A 238 -10.48 -16.89 31.41
C ALA A 238 -9.56 -15.69 31.66
N LYS A 239 -9.73 -14.60 30.89
CA LYS A 239 -8.96 -13.36 31.01
C LYS A 239 -9.88 -12.13 30.81
N PRO A 240 -10.70 -11.79 31.82
CA PRO A 240 -11.73 -10.74 31.71
C PRO A 240 -11.17 -9.36 31.35
N SER A 241 -9.93 -9.05 31.74
CA SER A 241 -9.28 -7.76 31.47
C SER A 241 -8.44 -7.75 30.19
N SER A 242 -8.51 -8.80 29.37
CA SER A 242 -7.76 -8.85 28.11
C SER A 242 -8.37 -7.93 27.05
N PRO A 243 -7.57 -7.39 26.11
CA PRO A 243 -8.08 -6.59 24.99
C PRO A 243 -9.14 -7.34 24.16
N ILE A 244 -9.01 -8.66 24.04
CA ILE A 244 -9.94 -9.51 23.29
C ILE A 244 -11.30 -9.60 24.00
N ALA A 245 -11.31 -9.65 25.34
CA ALA A 245 -12.55 -9.60 26.10
C ALA A 245 -13.28 -8.26 25.88
N GLU A 246 -12.55 -7.15 25.80
CA GLU A 246 -13.11 -5.84 25.46
C GLU A 246 -13.70 -5.80 24.04
N GLU A 247 -13.07 -6.45 23.06
CA GLU A 247 -13.65 -6.56 21.71
C GLU A 247 -15.00 -7.27 21.71
N TYR A 248 -15.17 -8.34 22.50
CA TYR A 248 -16.48 -8.97 22.63
C TYR A 248 -17.50 -8.10 23.38
N ARG A 249 -17.07 -7.30 24.37
CA ARG A 249 -17.95 -6.30 25.03
C ARG A 249 -18.36 -5.18 24.06
N ARG A 250 -17.49 -4.82 23.12
CA ARG A 250 -17.77 -3.88 22.03
C ARG A 250 -18.80 -4.47 21.06
N ILE A 251 -18.59 -5.71 20.62
CA ILE A 251 -19.55 -6.45 19.76
C ILE A 251 -20.91 -6.55 20.46
N ARG A 252 -20.95 -6.91 21.75
CA ARG A 252 -22.19 -6.92 22.55
C ARG A 252 -22.92 -5.58 22.50
N THR A 253 -22.19 -4.48 22.67
CA THR A 253 -22.77 -3.13 22.66
C THR A 253 -23.35 -2.80 21.29
N ASN A 254 -22.71 -3.21 20.20
CA ASN A 254 -23.25 -3.02 18.86
C ASN A 254 -24.50 -3.89 18.63
N LEU A 255 -24.49 -5.13 19.12
CA LEU A 255 -25.63 -6.04 19.00
C LEU A 255 -26.86 -5.61 19.82
N SER A 256 -26.69 -4.87 20.91
CA SER A 256 -27.84 -4.40 21.72
C SER A 256 -28.69 -3.36 20.98
N PHE A 257 -28.13 -2.69 19.95
CA PHE A 257 -28.85 -1.79 19.06
C PHE A 257 -29.66 -2.51 17.98
N THR A 258 -29.53 -3.83 17.86
CA THR A 258 -30.40 -4.63 16.98
C THR A 258 -31.84 -4.52 17.48
N ALA A 259 -32.78 -4.36 16.56
CA ALA A 259 -34.20 -4.34 16.88
C ALA A 259 -34.64 -5.68 17.52
N PRO A 260 -35.55 -5.66 18.50
CA PRO A 260 -36.23 -6.86 18.94
C PRO A 260 -37.07 -7.48 17.82
N VAL A 261 -37.32 -8.79 17.91
CA VAL A 261 -38.24 -9.49 17.02
C VAL A 261 -39.65 -8.96 17.27
N GLU A 262 -40.40 -8.71 16.20
CA GLU A 262 -41.74 -8.11 16.25
C GLU A 262 -42.67 -8.86 17.22
N GLY A 263 -43.37 -8.10 18.07
CA GLY A 263 -44.25 -8.67 19.09
C GLY A 263 -43.54 -9.30 20.29
N THR A 264 -42.21 -9.16 20.40
CA THR A 264 -41.42 -9.65 21.53
C THR A 264 -40.49 -8.58 22.11
N GLY A 265 -40.03 -8.77 23.34
CA GLY A 265 -38.93 -7.97 23.93
C GLY A 265 -37.54 -8.54 23.64
N SER A 266 -37.46 -9.63 22.86
CA SER A 266 -36.25 -10.44 22.68
C SER A 266 -35.58 -10.17 21.35
N ARG A 267 -34.26 -10.36 21.31
CA ARG A 267 -33.45 -10.21 20.09
C ARG A 267 -32.97 -11.59 19.62
N LEU A 268 -33.29 -11.93 18.38
CA LEU A 268 -32.77 -13.12 17.70
C LEU A 268 -31.50 -12.75 16.93
N ILE A 269 -30.37 -13.35 17.30
CA ILE A 269 -29.08 -13.11 16.66
C ILE A 269 -28.62 -14.42 16.01
N VAL A 270 -28.68 -14.46 14.69
CA VAL A 270 -28.28 -15.63 13.91
C VAL A 270 -26.83 -15.46 13.49
N MET A 271 -25.95 -16.33 13.97
CA MET A 271 -24.53 -16.31 13.69
C MET A 271 -24.23 -17.32 12.60
N THR A 272 -23.64 -16.86 11.50
CA THR A 272 -23.16 -17.71 10.42
C THR A 272 -21.79 -17.26 9.93
N SER A 273 -21.19 -18.00 9.01
CA SER A 273 -19.94 -17.64 8.35
C SER A 273 -20.03 -17.94 6.87
N THR A 274 -19.10 -17.40 6.09
CA THR A 274 -19.03 -17.69 4.65
C THR A 274 -18.54 -19.12 4.48
N SER A 275 -17.35 -19.38 5.00
CA SER A 275 -16.67 -20.67 4.92
C SER A 275 -16.44 -21.30 6.29
N PRO A 276 -16.14 -22.62 6.35
CA PRO A 276 -15.72 -23.27 7.58
C PRO A 276 -14.48 -22.62 8.19
N SER A 277 -14.33 -22.76 9.51
CA SER A 277 -13.12 -22.30 10.24
C SER A 277 -12.90 -20.78 10.26
N GLU A 278 -13.95 -19.96 10.09
CA GLU A 278 -13.88 -18.50 10.25
C GLU A 278 -14.04 -18.04 11.71
N GLY A 279 -14.16 -18.97 12.66
CA GLY A 279 -14.28 -18.69 14.10
C GLY A 279 -15.68 -18.26 14.57
N LYS A 280 -16.71 -18.62 13.79
CA LYS A 280 -18.13 -18.42 14.08
C LYS A 280 -18.53 -18.93 15.47
N THR A 281 -18.38 -20.22 15.75
CA THR A 281 -18.78 -20.82 17.05
C THR A 281 -18.02 -20.19 18.23
N THR A 282 -16.72 -19.94 18.07
CA THR A 282 -15.94 -19.20 19.08
C THR A 282 -16.53 -17.81 19.33
N SER A 283 -16.93 -17.11 18.28
CA SER A 283 -17.56 -15.79 18.39
C SER A 283 -18.93 -15.89 19.06
N SER A 284 -19.80 -16.81 18.61
CA SER A 284 -21.14 -17.07 19.17
C SER A 284 -21.08 -17.31 20.68
N VAL A 285 -20.15 -18.16 21.13
CA VAL A 285 -19.94 -18.47 22.55
C VAL A 285 -19.51 -17.24 23.34
N ASN A 286 -18.49 -16.52 22.89
CA ASN A 286 -17.96 -15.36 23.63
C ASN A 286 -18.96 -14.19 23.67
N ILE A 287 -19.75 -14.00 22.60
CA ILE A 287 -20.82 -13.00 22.58
C ILE A 287 -21.93 -13.39 23.58
N ALA A 288 -22.34 -14.66 23.61
CA ALA A 288 -23.34 -15.15 24.56
C ALA A 288 -22.89 -14.91 26.01
N VAL A 289 -21.62 -15.21 26.31
CA VAL A 289 -21.01 -14.93 27.62
C VAL A 289 -20.96 -13.43 27.90
N SER A 290 -20.63 -12.58 26.93
CA SER A 290 -20.59 -11.12 27.09
C SER A 290 -21.97 -10.55 27.43
N LEU A 291 -23.02 -11.02 26.75
CA LEU A 291 -24.40 -10.63 27.01
C LEU A 291 -24.84 -11.06 28.42
N ALA A 292 -24.52 -12.29 28.81
CA ALA A 292 -24.84 -12.81 30.13
C ALA A 292 -24.03 -12.15 31.26
N GLU A 293 -22.79 -11.70 30.99
CA GLU A 293 -21.97 -10.95 31.95
C GLU A 293 -22.74 -9.74 32.50
N ASN A 294 -23.51 -9.06 31.64
CA ASN A 294 -24.34 -7.88 31.93
C ASN A 294 -25.75 -8.21 32.45
N GLY A 295 -26.00 -9.45 32.87
CA GLY A 295 -27.25 -9.84 33.52
C GLY A 295 -28.43 -10.15 32.58
N ALA A 296 -28.28 -10.01 31.26
CA ALA A 296 -29.30 -10.39 30.30
C ALA A 296 -29.56 -11.91 30.31
N LYS A 297 -30.81 -12.35 30.15
CA LYS A 297 -31.14 -13.77 29.97
C LYS A 297 -30.79 -14.18 28.54
N VAL A 298 -29.82 -15.09 28.41
CA VAL A 298 -29.29 -15.51 27.11
C VAL A 298 -29.50 -17.01 26.91
N LEU A 299 -29.98 -17.38 25.73
CA LEU A 299 -29.98 -18.75 25.22
C LEU A 299 -29.05 -18.83 24.00
N LEU A 300 -28.04 -19.70 24.03
CA LEU A 300 -27.24 -20.06 22.85
C LEU A 300 -27.68 -21.43 22.35
N ILE A 301 -28.13 -21.50 21.10
CA ILE A 301 -28.55 -22.73 20.43
C ILE A 301 -27.48 -23.11 19.40
N ASP A 302 -26.94 -24.33 19.52
CA ASP A 302 -26.09 -24.92 18.49
C ASP A 302 -26.98 -25.57 17.42
N ALA A 303 -27.23 -24.83 16.35
CA ALA A 303 -27.99 -25.26 15.19
C ALA A 303 -27.08 -25.71 14.02
N ASP A 304 -25.76 -25.80 14.22
CA ASP A 304 -24.86 -26.47 13.28
C ASP A 304 -24.94 -27.99 13.49
N LEU A 305 -26.08 -28.58 13.11
CA LEU A 305 -26.33 -30.02 13.25
C LEU A 305 -25.38 -30.88 12.40
N ARG A 306 -24.64 -30.27 11.46
CA ARG A 306 -23.73 -30.95 10.54
C ARG A 306 -22.35 -31.14 11.16
N HIS A 307 -21.84 -30.11 11.82
CA HIS A 307 -20.55 -30.08 12.51
C HIS A 307 -20.67 -29.37 13.88
N PRO A 308 -21.40 -29.97 14.83
CA PRO A 308 -21.67 -29.33 16.11
C PRO A 308 -20.39 -29.15 16.91
N SER A 309 -20.23 -27.98 17.51
CA SER A 309 -18.96 -27.61 18.16
C SER A 309 -19.12 -26.79 19.43
N VAL A 310 -20.32 -26.28 19.75
CA VAL A 310 -20.52 -25.44 20.96
C VAL A 310 -20.24 -26.23 22.23
N ALA A 311 -20.72 -27.46 22.35
CA ALA A 311 -20.53 -28.28 23.55
C ALA A 311 -19.05 -28.57 23.81
N ASN A 312 -18.33 -29.06 22.79
CA ASN A 312 -16.89 -29.30 22.86
C ASN A 312 -16.14 -28.00 23.20
N ARG A 313 -16.58 -26.88 22.63
CA ARG A 313 -15.95 -25.58 22.85
C ARG A 313 -16.11 -25.04 24.27
N LEU A 314 -17.11 -25.53 25.01
CA LEU A 314 -17.41 -25.11 26.38
C LEU A 314 -17.06 -26.18 27.43
N GLY A 315 -16.55 -27.34 27.01
CA GLY A 315 -16.34 -28.50 27.89
C GLY A 315 -17.64 -29.09 28.45
N LEU A 316 -18.75 -28.99 27.70
CA LEU A 316 -20.07 -29.49 28.10
C LEU A 316 -20.37 -30.86 27.50
N GLU A 317 -21.29 -31.61 28.12
CA GLU A 317 -21.80 -32.85 27.53
C GLU A 317 -22.70 -32.54 26.32
N GLY A 318 -22.32 -33.04 25.14
CA GLY A 318 -23.00 -32.74 23.88
C GLY A 318 -23.93 -33.84 23.36
N ASN A 319 -24.12 -34.94 24.11
CA ASN A 319 -24.87 -36.11 23.62
C ASN A 319 -26.38 -35.86 23.56
N ALA A 320 -26.95 -35.05 24.45
CA ALA A 320 -28.35 -34.63 24.40
C ALA A 320 -28.43 -33.17 23.92
N GLY A 321 -29.41 -32.86 23.06
CA GLY A 321 -29.43 -31.55 22.40
C GLY A 321 -30.63 -31.32 21.49
N LEU A 322 -30.52 -30.29 20.65
CA LEU A 322 -31.52 -29.81 19.72
C LEU A 322 -32.09 -30.94 18.85
N THR A 323 -31.26 -31.83 18.31
CA THR A 323 -31.71 -32.98 17.49
C THR A 323 -32.74 -33.85 18.22
N HIS A 324 -32.53 -34.11 19.51
CA HIS A 324 -33.45 -34.94 20.31
C HIS A 324 -34.78 -34.22 20.53
N VAL A 325 -34.75 -32.91 20.76
CA VAL A 325 -35.96 -32.10 20.93
C VAL A 325 -36.77 -32.04 19.64
N LEU A 326 -36.11 -31.77 18.51
CA LEU A 326 -36.77 -31.69 17.20
C LEU A 326 -37.31 -33.05 16.73
N SER A 327 -36.75 -34.15 17.24
CA SER A 327 -37.23 -35.51 16.98
C SER A 327 -38.28 -35.99 18.00
N GLY A 328 -38.65 -35.17 18.99
CA GLY A 328 -39.62 -35.52 20.03
C GLY A 328 -39.12 -36.54 21.06
N GLN A 329 -37.81 -36.79 21.13
CA GLN A 329 -37.18 -37.78 22.01
C GLN A 329 -36.82 -37.22 23.39
N ALA A 330 -36.76 -35.89 23.53
CA ALA A 330 -36.47 -35.20 24.80
C ALA A 330 -37.24 -33.88 24.87
N SER A 331 -37.50 -33.38 26.07
CA SER A 331 -38.05 -32.03 26.24
C SER A 331 -36.94 -30.97 26.24
N VAL A 332 -37.30 -29.72 25.96
CA VAL A 332 -36.36 -28.58 26.00
C VAL A 332 -35.65 -28.47 27.36
N LYS A 333 -36.35 -28.76 28.46
CA LYS A 333 -35.80 -28.67 29.82
C LYS A 333 -34.74 -29.73 30.10
N ASP A 334 -34.79 -30.86 29.40
CA ASP A 334 -33.86 -31.97 29.61
C ASP A 334 -32.52 -31.74 28.92
N VAL A 335 -32.50 -30.92 27.86
CA VAL A 335 -31.31 -30.69 27.03
C VAL A 335 -30.64 -29.34 27.25
N VAL A 336 -31.37 -28.36 27.78
CA VAL A 336 -30.83 -27.03 28.05
C VAL A 336 -29.98 -27.05 29.31
N GLN A 337 -28.71 -26.68 29.17
CA GLN A 337 -27.73 -26.67 30.25
C GLN A 337 -27.43 -25.24 30.69
N ARG A 338 -27.23 -25.02 31.99
CA ARG A 338 -26.76 -23.74 32.53
C ARG A 338 -25.23 -23.66 32.40
N TYR A 339 -24.71 -22.50 32.05
CA TYR A 339 -23.26 -22.30 31.93
C TYR A 339 -22.79 -21.01 32.62
N TRP A 340 -21.76 -21.11 33.46
CA TRP A 340 -21.10 -20.00 34.18
C TRP A 340 -22.01 -19.14 35.09
N LYS A 341 -22.94 -18.35 34.54
CA LYS A 341 -23.91 -17.56 35.31
C LYS A 341 -25.34 -18.13 35.19
N PRO A 342 -26.24 -17.90 36.17
CA PRO A 342 -27.60 -18.45 36.14
C PRO A 342 -28.47 -18.01 34.94
N ASN A 343 -28.10 -16.89 34.31
CA ASN A 343 -28.80 -16.28 33.18
C ASN A 343 -28.29 -16.73 31.81
N LEU A 344 -27.26 -17.58 31.73
CA LEU A 344 -26.75 -18.14 30.48
C LEU A 344 -27.13 -19.62 30.35
N HIS A 345 -27.88 -19.91 29.30
CA HIS A 345 -28.33 -21.24 28.96
C HIS A 345 -27.80 -21.65 27.59
N ILE A 346 -27.38 -22.90 27.47
CA ILE A 346 -26.81 -23.48 26.26
C ILE A 346 -27.66 -24.68 25.86
N MET A 347 -28.06 -24.73 24.59
CA MET A 347 -28.69 -25.89 23.97
C MET A 347 -27.69 -26.48 22.97
N PRO A 348 -26.99 -27.58 23.32
CA PRO A 348 -26.14 -28.29 22.37
C PRO A 348 -26.93 -28.81 21.17
N ALA A 349 -26.25 -29.12 20.07
CA ALA A 349 -26.89 -29.70 18.90
C ALA A 349 -27.40 -31.12 19.15
N GLY A 350 -26.66 -31.92 19.92
CA GLY A 350 -26.89 -33.36 20.03
C GLY A 350 -26.20 -34.15 18.90
N PRO A 351 -26.57 -35.43 18.70
CA PRO A 351 -25.98 -36.26 17.67
C PRO A 351 -26.37 -35.73 16.29
N LYS A 352 -25.48 -35.94 15.31
CA LYS A 352 -25.69 -35.57 13.92
C LYS A 352 -26.89 -36.34 13.32
N PRO A 353 -27.98 -35.66 12.93
CA PRO A 353 -29.12 -36.32 12.31
C PRO A 353 -28.86 -36.59 10.81
N PRO A 354 -29.54 -37.58 10.21
CA PRO A 354 -29.48 -37.82 8.77
C PRO A 354 -30.15 -36.69 7.95
N ASN A 355 -31.09 -35.95 8.55
CA ASN A 355 -31.97 -34.96 7.89
C ASN A 355 -31.95 -33.59 8.57
N ALA A 356 -30.77 -33.04 8.85
CA ALA A 356 -30.59 -31.75 9.55
C ALA A 356 -31.49 -30.60 9.04
N SER A 357 -31.44 -30.28 7.75
CA SER A 357 -32.18 -29.13 7.21
C SER A 357 -33.71 -29.29 7.28
N ALA A 358 -34.23 -30.52 7.29
CA ALA A 358 -35.66 -30.77 7.48
C ALA A 358 -36.09 -30.53 8.93
N LEU A 359 -35.25 -30.94 9.89
CA LEU A 359 -35.50 -30.69 11.32
C LEU A 359 -35.48 -29.19 11.62
N LEU A 360 -34.52 -28.44 11.08
CA LEU A 360 -34.41 -26.99 11.31
C LEU A 360 -35.59 -26.21 10.67
N ASN A 361 -36.16 -26.70 9.58
CA ASN A 361 -37.35 -26.12 8.94
C ASN A 361 -38.68 -26.59 9.54
N SER A 362 -38.65 -27.51 10.52
CA SER A 362 -39.85 -28.09 11.11
C SER A 362 -40.68 -27.06 11.89
N GLN A 363 -41.97 -27.32 12.02
CA GLN A 363 -42.86 -26.53 12.87
C GLN A 363 -42.40 -26.52 14.34
N THR A 364 -41.85 -27.65 14.82
CA THR A 364 -41.28 -27.80 16.16
C THR A 364 -40.14 -26.80 16.41
N MET A 365 -39.26 -26.56 15.43
CA MET A 365 -38.19 -25.56 15.57
C MET A 365 -38.77 -24.14 15.68
N LYS A 366 -39.80 -23.82 14.88
CA LYS A 366 -40.46 -22.50 14.94
C LYS A 366 -41.09 -22.25 16.30
N GLU A 367 -41.76 -23.26 16.84
CA GLU A 367 -42.39 -23.20 18.16
C GLU A 367 -41.35 -23.08 19.29
N LEU A 368 -40.25 -23.82 19.19
CA LEU A 368 -39.12 -23.73 20.11
C LEU A 368 -38.55 -22.31 20.15
N LEU A 369 -38.30 -21.71 18.98
CA LEU A 369 -37.80 -20.33 18.90
C LEU A 369 -38.81 -19.33 19.45
N LYS A 370 -40.09 -19.44 19.08
CA LYS A 370 -41.13 -18.55 19.58
C LYS A 370 -41.23 -18.60 21.10
N GLN A 371 -41.14 -19.79 21.70
CA GLN A 371 -41.10 -19.95 23.16
C GLN A 371 -39.83 -19.34 23.76
N ALA A 372 -38.66 -19.57 23.14
CA ALA A 372 -37.41 -18.98 23.61
C ALA A 372 -37.45 -17.44 23.60
N LEU A 373 -37.98 -16.84 22.53
CA LEU A 373 -38.12 -15.39 22.40
C LEU A 373 -39.07 -14.76 23.44
N THR A 374 -39.91 -15.54 24.12
CA THR A 374 -40.73 -15.04 25.24
C THR A 374 -40.03 -15.13 26.59
N GLN A 375 -38.99 -15.96 26.73
CA GLN A 375 -38.35 -16.27 28.01
C GLN A 375 -36.96 -15.62 28.17
N TYR A 376 -36.31 -15.31 27.06
CA TYR A 376 -34.95 -14.81 26.99
C TYR A 376 -34.90 -13.40 26.40
N ASP A 377 -33.97 -12.58 26.89
CA ASP A 377 -33.72 -11.25 26.32
C ASP A 377 -32.95 -11.36 24.99
N TYR A 378 -32.09 -12.38 24.88
CA TYR A 378 -31.33 -12.70 23.68
C TYR A 378 -31.36 -14.19 23.38
N VAL A 379 -31.66 -14.54 22.13
CA VAL A 379 -31.53 -15.88 21.60
C VAL A 379 -30.45 -15.84 20.51
N LEU A 380 -29.33 -16.51 20.75
CA LEU A 380 -28.24 -16.65 19.79
C LEU A 380 -28.34 -18.02 19.13
N VAL A 381 -28.23 -18.06 17.82
CA VAL A 381 -28.26 -19.31 17.04
C VAL A 381 -26.94 -19.44 16.29
N ASP A 382 -26.12 -20.42 16.66
CA ASP A 382 -24.91 -20.78 15.93
C ASP A 382 -25.29 -21.75 14.80
N THR A 383 -25.04 -21.38 13.55
CA THR A 383 -25.51 -22.15 12.37
C THR A 383 -24.36 -22.70 11.55
N SER A 384 -24.60 -23.55 10.55
CA SER A 384 -23.54 -23.97 9.62
C SER A 384 -23.06 -22.82 8.73
N PRO A 385 -21.83 -22.88 8.17
CA PRO A 385 -21.37 -21.93 7.15
C PRO A 385 -22.27 -21.96 5.90
N LEU A 386 -22.48 -20.80 5.28
CA LEU A 386 -23.41 -20.63 4.16
C LEU A 386 -23.00 -21.42 2.91
N VAL A 387 -21.69 -21.64 2.68
CA VAL A 387 -21.20 -22.52 1.60
C VAL A 387 -21.59 -23.99 1.83
N VAL A 388 -21.73 -24.41 3.10
CA VAL A 388 -22.06 -25.81 3.45
C VAL A 388 -23.56 -26.05 3.38
N ALA A 389 -24.33 -25.15 3.98
CA ALA A 389 -25.78 -25.22 3.99
C ALA A 389 -26.39 -23.85 4.31
N ASN A 390 -27.53 -23.56 3.69
CA ASN A 390 -28.27 -22.33 3.94
C ASN A 390 -29.16 -22.43 5.20
N ASP A 391 -28.74 -23.17 6.22
CA ASP A 391 -29.53 -23.41 7.43
C ASP A 391 -29.77 -22.08 8.20
N ALA A 392 -28.85 -21.11 8.07
CA ALA A 392 -28.97 -19.77 8.64
C ALA A 392 -30.16 -18.96 8.07
N SER A 393 -30.54 -19.19 6.82
CA SER A 393 -31.65 -18.45 6.19
C SER A 393 -32.98 -18.66 6.90
N VAL A 394 -33.22 -19.87 7.40
CA VAL A 394 -34.43 -20.26 8.12
C VAL A 394 -34.63 -19.39 9.35
N PHE A 395 -33.55 -19.19 10.10
CA PHE A 395 -33.55 -18.34 11.30
C PHE A 395 -33.55 -16.85 10.95
N GLY A 396 -32.82 -16.47 9.90
CA GLY A 396 -32.76 -15.08 9.42
C GLY A 396 -34.14 -14.54 9.06
N ALA A 397 -34.98 -15.35 8.40
CA ALA A 397 -36.35 -15.00 8.03
C ALA A 397 -37.31 -14.91 9.23
N MET A 398 -37.00 -15.56 10.36
CA MET A 398 -37.79 -15.46 11.60
C MET A 398 -37.35 -14.30 12.50
N GLY A 399 -36.15 -13.77 12.26
CA GLY A 399 -35.57 -12.65 12.99
C GLY A 399 -35.47 -11.39 12.14
N ASN A 400 -34.54 -10.51 12.50
CA ASN A 400 -34.26 -9.28 11.79
C ASN A 400 -33.07 -9.40 10.82
N GLY A 401 -32.63 -10.63 10.52
CA GLY A 401 -31.47 -10.91 9.68
C GLY A 401 -30.39 -11.76 10.36
N ILE A 402 -29.21 -11.75 9.76
CA ILE A 402 -28.06 -12.58 10.16
C ILE A 402 -26.80 -11.74 10.42
N VAL A 403 -25.90 -12.28 11.25
CA VAL A 403 -24.55 -11.74 11.48
C VAL A 403 -23.55 -12.70 10.84
N ILE A 404 -22.71 -12.18 9.96
CA ILE A 404 -21.69 -12.97 9.26
C ILE A 404 -20.34 -12.77 9.95
N VAL A 405 -19.76 -13.86 10.43
CA VAL A 405 -18.37 -13.90 10.88
C VAL A 405 -17.50 -14.21 9.67
N ALA A 406 -16.57 -13.32 9.33
CA ALA A 406 -15.66 -13.46 8.21
C ALA A 406 -14.21 -13.45 8.72
N GLY A 407 -13.46 -14.51 8.42
CA GLY A 407 -12.05 -14.65 8.80
C GLY A 407 -11.12 -14.01 7.78
N ARG A 408 -10.16 -13.21 8.26
CA ARG A 408 -9.03 -12.72 7.47
C ARG A 408 -8.24 -13.90 6.89
N ASP A 409 -7.85 -13.80 5.63
CA ASP A 409 -7.05 -14.83 4.92
C ASP A 409 -7.75 -16.22 4.88
N VAL A 410 -9.04 -16.29 5.25
CA VAL A 410 -9.88 -17.51 5.25
C VAL A 410 -11.05 -17.34 4.29
N THR A 411 -11.79 -16.23 4.43
CA THR A 411 -12.99 -15.93 3.63
C THR A 411 -12.61 -15.74 2.16
N ASP A 412 -13.24 -16.50 1.25
CA ASP A 412 -13.05 -16.34 -0.19
C ASP A 412 -13.98 -15.24 -0.74
N LYS A 413 -13.44 -14.35 -1.56
CA LYS A 413 -14.18 -13.23 -2.17
C LYS A 413 -15.29 -13.73 -3.11
N ARG A 414 -15.06 -14.83 -3.81
CA ARG A 414 -16.05 -15.43 -4.70
C ARG A 414 -17.20 -16.02 -3.89
N ASP A 415 -16.90 -16.79 -2.85
CA ASP A 415 -17.92 -17.38 -1.99
C ASP A 415 -18.77 -16.29 -1.32
N LEU A 416 -18.14 -15.21 -0.81
CA LEU A 416 -18.85 -14.08 -0.24
C LEU A 416 -19.79 -13.40 -1.25
N ARG A 417 -19.34 -13.24 -2.50
CA ARG A 417 -20.16 -12.67 -3.59
C ARG A 417 -21.36 -13.57 -3.91
N ASP A 418 -21.15 -14.87 -4.05
CA ASP A 418 -22.20 -15.83 -4.38
C ASP A 418 -23.23 -15.92 -3.24
N ILE A 419 -22.77 -15.92 -1.98
CA ILE A 419 -23.62 -15.87 -0.80
C ILE A 419 -24.43 -14.57 -0.72
N THR A 420 -23.81 -13.43 -1.01
CA THR A 420 -24.50 -12.14 -1.02
C THR A 420 -25.65 -12.16 -2.01
N ALA A 421 -25.42 -12.67 -3.23
CA ALA A 421 -26.46 -12.80 -4.24
C ALA A 421 -27.57 -13.76 -3.79
N GLN A 422 -27.23 -14.88 -3.15
CA GLN A 422 -28.21 -15.83 -2.62
C GLN A 422 -29.07 -15.21 -1.52
N LEU A 423 -28.48 -14.52 -0.55
CA LEU A 423 -29.21 -13.85 0.54
C LEU A 423 -30.14 -12.75 0.01
N GLY A 424 -29.68 -11.99 -1.00
CA GLY A 424 -30.50 -10.99 -1.68
C GLY A 424 -31.70 -11.59 -2.41
N ASN A 425 -31.57 -12.78 -3.00
CA ASN A 425 -32.69 -13.45 -3.69
C ASN A 425 -33.80 -13.95 -2.74
N ILE A 426 -33.49 -14.14 -1.46
CA ILE A 426 -34.43 -14.64 -0.44
C ILE A 426 -34.79 -13.55 0.58
N ASP A 427 -34.46 -12.28 0.30
CA ASP A 427 -34.75 -11.10 1.13
C ASP A 427 -34.26 -11.19 2.57
N ILE A 428 -33.12 -11.86 2.80
CA ILE A 428 -32.51 -11.96 4.14
C ILE A 428 -31.48 -10.86 4.33
N SER A 429 -31.75 -9.97 5.29
CA SER A 429 -30.83 -8.88 5.64
C SER A 429 -29.63 -9.37 6.43
N VAL A 430 -28.46 -8.81 6.14
CA VAL A 430 -27.26 -8.96 6.96
C VAL A 430 -27.18 -7.77 7.92
N ILE A 431 -27.32 -8.04 9.20
CA ILE A 431 -27.33 -7.02 10.27
C ILE A 431 -25.93 -6.44 10.47
N GLY A 432 -24.89 -7.21 10.16
CA GLY A 432 -23.51 -6.77 10.23
C GLY A 432 -22.49 -7.90 10.17
N PHE A 433 -21.23 -7.48 10.17
CA PHE A 433 -20.07 -8.37 10.07
C PHE A 433 -19.25 -8.40 11.35
N ILE A 434 -18.70 -9.56 11.67
CA ILE A 434 -17.60 -9.71 12.63
C ILE A 434 -16.37 -10.12 11.85
N PHE A 435 -15.35 -9.25 11.84
CA PHE A 435 -14.10 -9.54 11.15
C PHE A 435 -13.14 -10.25 12.11
N ASN A 436 -12.93 -11.55 11.90
CA ASN A 436 -12.09 -12.38 12.75
C ASN A 436 -10.69 -12.55 12.15
N TYR A 437 -9.73 -12.93 12.98
CA TYR A 437 -8.30 -13.06 12.62
C TYR A 437 -7.67 -11.75 12.12
N ALA A 438 -8.14 -10.62 12.63
CA ALA A 438 -7.57 -9.32 12.26
C ALA A 438 -6.07 -9.25 12.65
N LYS A 439 -5.22 -8.78 11.74
CA LYS A 439 -3.83 -8.40 12.07
C LYS A 439 -3.82 -7.01 12.71
N ASP A 440 -4.45 -6.88 13.86
CA ASP A 440 -4.14 -5.73 14.68
C ASP A 440 -2.85 -6.03 15.44
N SER A 441 -1.83 -5.21 15.15
CA SER A 441 -0.54 -5.27 15.82
C SER A 441 -0.79 -5.21 17.32
N LYS A 442 -0.28 -6.19 18.08
CA LYS A 442 -0.26 -6.15 19.56
C LYS A 442 0.28 -4.80 20.09
N LYS A 443 1.06 -4.05 19.29
CA LYS A 443 1.53 -2.69 19.60
C LYS A 443 0.48 -1.60 19.42
N ASP A 444 -0.42 -1.68 18.45
CA ASP A 444 -1.46 -0.65 18.25
C ASP A 444 -2.53 -0.70 19.34
N TYR A 445 -2.87 -1.91 19.81
CA TYR A 445 -3.75 -2.08 20.98
C TYR A 445 -3.08 -1.64 22.28
N ALA A 446 -1.82 -2.05 22.53
CA ALA A 446 -1.09 -1.64 23.72
C ALA A 446 -0.86 -0.12 23.78
N HIS A 447 -0.47 0.51 22.67
CA HIS A 447 -0.25 1.97 22.63
C HIS A 447 -1.54 2.79 22.75
N LYS A 448 -2.67 2.34 22.19
CA LYS A 448 -3.96 3.02 22.37
C LYS A 448 -4.48 2.90 23.80
N TYR A 449 -4.29 1.75 24.44
CA TYR A 449 -4.70 1.53 25.83
C TYR A 449 -3.78 2.27 26.81
N ASP A 450 -2.45 2.12 26.70
CA ASP A 450 -1.49 2.83 27.56
C ASP A 450 -1.64 4.35 27.43
N SER A 451 -1.83 4.89 26.22
CA SER A 451 -1.99 6.33 26.01
C SER A 451 -3.23 6.90 26.70
N TYR A 452 -4.28 6.10 26.90
CA TYR A 452 -5.52 6.57 27.54
C TYR A 452 -5.42 6.50 29.07
N TYR A 453 -4.77 5.45 29.61
CA TYR A 453 -4.55 5.33 31.05
C TYR A 453 -3.41 6.23 31.58
N TYR A 454 -2.42 6.60 30.76
CA TYR A 454 -1.38 7.56 31.18
C TYR A 454 -1.88 9.01 31.27
N TYR A 455 -2.97 9.36 30.57
CA TYR A 455 -3.52 10.72 30.62
C TYR A 455 -4.34 10.99 31.90
N ASP A 456 -4.86 9.96 32.56
CA ASP A 456 -5.66 10.10 33.78
C ASP A 456 -4.78 10.14 35.04
N ASP A 457 -3.66 9.41 35.04
CA ASP A 457 -2.74 9.38 36.19
C ASP A 457 -1.90 10.67 36.31
N ASP A 458 -1.60 11.35 35.19
CA ASP A 458 -0.91 12.64 35.20
C ASP A 458 -1.83 13.82 35.60
N ALA A 459 -3.14 13.72 35.34
CA ALA A 459 -4.10 14.73 35.79
C ALA A 459 -4.27 14.72 37.33
N ASP A 460 -4.17 13.55 37.95
CA ASP A 460 -4.30 13.39 39.40
C ASP A 460 -2.97 13.65 40.14
N SER A 461 -1.83 13.36 39.49
CA SER A 461 -0.50 13.70 40.00
C SER A 461 -0.24 15.23 39.95
N ALA A 462 -0.74 15.93 38.93
CA ALA A 462 -0.67 17.39 38.80
C ALA A 462 -1.55 18.11 39.84
N LYS A 463 -2.76 17.60 40.13
CA LYS A 463 -3.64 18.15 41.19
C LYS A 463 -3.04 17.99 42.59
N LYS A 464 -2.41 16.85 42.88
CA LYS A 464 -1.73 16.61 44.18
C LYS A 464 -0.49 17.48 44.37
N LYS A 465 0.29 17.74 43.31
CA LYS A 465 1.44 18.66 43.35
C LYS A 465 1.02 20.13 43.49
N GLY A 466 -0.05 20.55 42.80
CA GLY A 466 -0.62 21.90 42.92
C GLY A 466 -1.17 22.20 44.32
N ALA A 467 -1.86 21.22 44.94
CA ALA A 467 -2.39 21.36 46.30
C ALA A 467 -1.28 21.45 47.37
N LYS A 468 -0.20 20.66 47.23
CA LYS A 468 0.98 20.75 48.13
C LYS A 468 1.69 22.10 48.01
N ASN A 469 1.81 22.66 46.80
CA ASN A 469 2.50 23.95 46.60
C ASN A 469 1.67 25.15 47.10
N LYS A 470 0.33 25.12 46.97
CA LYS A 470 -0.55 26.14 47.57
C LYS A 470 -0.49 26.13 49.10
N LYS A 471 -0.43 24.93 49.72
CA LYS A 471 -0.32 24.80 51.19
C LYS A 471 1.04 25.31 51.72
N LYS A 472 2.13 25.07 50.98
CA LYS A 472 3.47 25.60 51.32
C LYS A 472 3.56 27.13 51.22
N ARG A 473 2.97 27.74 50.19
CA ARG A 473 2.93 29.21 50.04
C ARG A 473 2.06 29.90 51.10
N SER A 474 0.92 29.32 51.46
CA SER A 474 0.06 29.84 52.54
C SER A 474 0.75 29.81 53.91
N ASN A 475 1.49 28.75 54.24
CA ASN A 475 2.24 28.67 55.49
C ASN A 475 3.45 29.61 55.54
N ALA A 476 4.11 29.86 54.40
CA ALA A 476 5.21 30.82 54.31
C ALA A 476 4.74 32.28 54.46
N GLN A 477 3.55 32.63 53.96
CA GLN A 477 2.95 33.96 54.17
C GLN A 477 2.45 34.17 55.61
N ARG A 478 1.92 33.12 56.26
CA ARG A 478 1.54 33.20 57.68
C ARG A 478 2.75 33.33 58.61
N SER A 479 3.89 32.69 58.30
CA SER A 479 5.09 32.80 59.14
C SER A 479 5.79 34.15 59.00
N THR A 480 5.76 34.76 57.81
CA THR A 480 6.29 36.11 57.57
C THR A 480 5.40 37.20 58.20
N ALA A 481 4.08 37.08 58.12
CA ALA A 481 3.16 37.99 58.81
C ALA A 481 3.31 37.94 60.34
N ARG A 482 3.51 36.74 60.91
CA ARG A 482 3.72 36.56 62.36
C ARG A 482 5.08 37.09 62.85
N ARG A 483 6.12 37.03 61.99
CA ARG A 483 7.42 37.65 62.27
C ARG A 483 7.40 39.18 62.15
N ALA A 484 6.58 39.74 61.26
CA ALA A 484 6.38 41.18 61.15
C ALA A 484 5.61 41.75 62.35
N ALA A 485 4.55 41.06 62.81
CA ALA A 485 3.78 41.48 63.98
C ALA A 485 4.60 41.45 65.29
N ASN A 486 5.46 40.45 65.50
CA ASN A 486 6.34 40.39 66.68
C ASN A 486 7.48 41.43 66.67
N ARG A 487 7.77 42.07 65.52
CA ARG A 487 8.77 43.14 65.43
C ARG A 487 8.20 44.54 65.68
N ALA A 488 6.87 44.69 65.64
CA ALA A 488 6.18 45.95 65.93
C ALA A 488 5.71 46.06 67.40
N ALA A 489 5.83 44.98 68.18
CA ALA A 489 5.44 44.91 69.59
C ALA A 489 6.63 44.89 70.56
N LYS A 490 7.83 45.27 70.07
CA LYS A 490 9.07 45.45 70.83
C LYS A 490 9.63 46.81 70.47
#